data_AF-A0AAE3VSY2-F1
#
_entry.id   AF-A0AAE3VSY2-F1
#
_cell.length_a   1.000
_cell.length_b   1.000
_cell.length_c   1.000
_cell.angle_alpha   90.00
_cell.angle_beta   90.00
_cell.angle_gamma   90.00
#
_symmetry.space_group_name_H-M   'P 1'
#
loop_
_entity.id
_entity.type
_entity.pdbx_description
1 polymer ?
#
loop_
_entity_poly.entity_id
_entity_poly.type
_entity_poly.pdbx_seq_one_letter_code
_entity_poly.pdbx_strand_id
1 'polypeptide(L)'
;MSLEEALREHTEALRENTEMLRTITAKAKDGMAAQGTSKKSSGSDGDGDAAEAPKRGRGRPAGSRNSSTKSTKAPTETEMKTKAKDFLEAAESDADHLARREAVKKIAEEYEADKFSAIDEAYRRQALDTLESTAKKWTPVEDGEDDDDV
;
A
#
# COMPACT_ATOMS: atom_id res chain seq x y z
N MET A 1 -21.11 28.05 -0.66
CA MET A 1 -20.13 27.74 0.39
C MET A 1 -19.20 28.93 0.49
N SER A 2 -19.26 29.67 1.60
CA SER A 2 -18.31 30.74 1.89
C SER A 2 -16.97 30.15 2.35
N LEU A 3 -15.87 30.87 2.18
CA LEU A 3 -14.55 30.45 2.66
C LEU A 3 -14.54 30.16 4.17
N GLU A 4 -15.36 30.87 4.93
CA GLU A 4 -15.51 30.69 6.38
C GLU A 4 -16.22 29.37 6.73
N GLU A 5 -17.21 28.96 5.93
CA GLU A 5 -17.88 27.66 6.09
C GLU A 5 -16.93 26.51 5.77
N ALA A 6 -16.14 26.60 4.70
CA ALA A 6 -15.15 25.60 4.34
C ALA A 6 -14.06 25.44 5.43
N LEU A 7 -13.60 26.55 6.03
CA LEU A 7 -12.64 26.51 7.13
C LEU A 7 -13.21 25.83 8.38
N ARG A 8 -14.49 26.05 8.70
CA ARG A 8 -15.17 25.38 9.83
C ARG A 8 -15.33 23.89 9.58
N GLU A 9 -15.77 23.51 8.39
CA GLU A 9 -15.94 22.11 8.01
C GLU A 9 -14.62 21.33 8.06
N HIS A 10 -13.52 21.92 7.56
CA HIS A 10 -12.20 21.31 7.67
C HIS A 10 -11.69 21.23 9.12
N THR A 11 -11.96 22.22 9.97
CA THR A 11 -11.54 22.15 11.38
C THR A 11 -12.33 21.12 12.17
N GLU A 12 -13.61 20.93 11.87
CA GLU A 12 -14.44 19.88 12.47
C GLU A 12 -13.95 18.49 12.03
N ALA A 13 -13.71 18.29 10.72
CA ALA A 13 -13.18 17.04 10.21
C ALA A 13 -11.82 16.66 10.83
N LEU A 14 -10.94 17.64 11.07
CA LEU A 14 -9.67 17.40 11.75
C LEU A 14 -9.84 16.96 13.21
N ARG A 15 -10.83 17.51 13.92
CA ARG A 15 -11.13 17.12 15.31
C ARG A 15 -11.65 15.70 15.37
N GLU A 16 -12.61 15.34 14.52
CA GLU A 16 -13.18 13.99 14.44
C GLU A 16 -12.11 12.95 14.12
N ASN A 17 -11.23 13.24 13.15
CA ASN A 17 -10.09 12.37 12.83
C ASN A 17 -9.16 12.16 14.02
N THR A 18 -8.86 13.23 14.77
CA THR A 18 -8.00 13.16 15.95
C THR A 18 -8.63 12.31 17.05
N GLU A 19 -9.94 12.41 17.26
CA GLU A 19 -10.67 11.59 18.24
C GLU A 19 -10.69 10.12 17.83
N MET A 20 -10.98 9.81 16.56
CA MET A 20 -10.93 8.44 16.05
C MET A 20 -9.54 7.81 16.27
N LEU A 21 -8.47 8.53 15.92
CA LEU A 21 -7.09 8.05 16.14
C LEU A 21 -6.79 7.80 17.63
N ARG A 22 -7.25 8.67 18.53
CA ARG A 22 -7.11 8.47 19.99
C ARG A 22 -7.84 7.21 20.45
N THR A 23 -9.07 6.97 19.99
CA THR A 23 -9.83 5.76 20.39
C THR A 23 -9.19 4.48 19.88
N ILE A 24 -8.67 4.48 18.65
CA ILE A 24 -7.95 3.33 18.07
C ILE A 24 -6.67 3.08 18.88
N THR A 25 -5.93 4.13 19.20
CA THR A 25 -4.69 4.02 19.98
C THR A 25 -4.94 3.51 21.40
N ALA A 26 -6.02 3.98 22.05
CA ALA A 26 -6.44 3.47 23.36
C ALA A 26 -6.81 1.99 23.30
N LYS A 27 -7.64 1.59 22.34
CA LYS A 27 -8.03 0.18 22.13
C LYS A 27 -6.83 -0.72 21.82
N ALA A 28 -5.85 -0.24 21.06
CA ALA A 28 -4.64 -0.98 20.75
C ALA A 28 -3.76 -1.19 22.01
N LYS A 29 -3.65 -0.18 22.89
CA LYS A 29 -2.94 -0.31 24.17
C LYS A 29 -3.62 -1.29 25.11
N ASP A 30 -4.95 -1.24 25.20
CA ASP A 30 -5.72 -2.17 26.04
C ASP A 30 -5.66 -3.62 25.51
N GLY A 31 -5.64 -3.80 24.19
CA GLY A 31 -5.48 -5.10 23.54
C GLY A 31 -4.10 -5.74 23.75
N MET A 32 -3.03 -4.95 23.83
CA MET A 32 -1.67 -5.46 24.11
C MET A 32 -1.46 -5.86 25.57
N ALA A 33 -2.18 -5.25 26.52
CA ALA A 33 -2.06 -5.59 27.94
C ALA A 33 -2.64 -6.98 28.30
N ALA A 34 -3.51 -7.55 27.46
CA ALA A 34 -4.17 -8.84 27.70
C ALA A 34 -3.35 -10.07 27.28
N GLN A 35 -2.26 -9.92 26.52
CA GLN A 35 -1.49 -11.06 25.97
C GLN A 35 -0.23 -11.42 26.79
N GLY A 36 -0.12 -10.87 28.01
CA GLY A 36 1.11 -10.89 28.80
C GLY A 36 1.13 -11.81 30.03
N THR A 37 0.32 -12.87 30.14
CA THR A 37 0.44 -13.81 31.28
C THR A 37 0.06 -15.26 30.95
N SER A 38 1.02 -16.08 30.53
CA SER A 38 0.99 -17.53 30.80
C SER A 38 2.39 -18.16 30.63
N LYS A 39 3.22 -17.94 31.66
CA LYS A 39 4.39 -18.76 31.97
C LYS A 39 3.90 -20.05 32.66
N LYS A 40 4.19 -21.23 32.10
CA LYS A 40 4.31 -22.46 32.90
C LYS A 40 5.40 -23.38 32.35
N SER A 41 6.40 -23.57 33.20
CA SER A 41 7.55 -24.47 33.13
C SER A 41 7.21 -25.88 33.65
N SER A 42 7.78 -26.92 33.02
CA SER A 42 8.34 -28.17 33.58
C SER A 42 8.45 -29.16 32.40
N GLY A 43 9.56 -29.79 32.04
CA GLY A 43 10.66 -30.35 32.83
C GLY A 43 10.65 -31.88 32.65
N SER A 44 11.81 -32.45 32.29
CA SER A 44 12.25 -33.86 32.43
C SER A 44 12.13 -34.83 31.24
N ASP A 45 13.33 -35.14 30.71
CA ASP A 45 13.96 -36.40 30.26
C ASP A 45 13.15 -37.64 29.88
N GLY A 46 13.56 -38.27 28.77
CA GLY A 46 13.13 -39.63 28.36
C GLY A 46 13.82 -40.11 27.07
N ASP A 47 14.84 -40.94 27.27
CA ASP A 47 15.75 -41.65 26.34
C ASP A 47 15.06 -42.70 25.43
N GLY A 48 15.64 -43.02 24.27
CA GLY A 48 15.56 -44.39 23.68
C GLY A 48 14.74 -44.65 22.40
N ASP A 49 15.44 -44.70 21.27
CA ASP A 49 15.47 -45.77 20.25
C ASP A 49 14.24 -46.18 19.39
N ALA A 50 14.54 -46.80 18.25
CA ALA A 50 13.80 -46.80 16.99
C ALA A 50 12.64 -47.80 16.89
N ALA A 51 11.58 -47.40 16.19
CA ALA A 51 10.65 -48.34 15.54
C ALA A 51 10.13 -47.76 14.21
N GLU A 52 10.21 -48.59 13.18
CA GLU A 52 10.07 -48.28 11.76
C GLU A 52 8.60 -48.37 11.27
N ALA A 53 8.13 -47.31 10.59
CA ALA A 53 7.02 -47.21 9.60
C ALA A 53 5.54 -47.35 10.08
N PRO A 54 4.55 -46.59 9.50
CA PRO A 54 4.34 -46.44 8.05
C PRO A 54 4.08 -45.02 7.52
N LYS A 55 4.58 -44.74 6.30
CA LYS A 55 4.14 -43.63 5.46
C LYS A 55 2.65 -43.79 5.12
N ARG A 56 1.78 -42.97 5.72
CA ARG A 56 0.37 -42.80 5.32
C ARG A 56 0.06 -41.32 5.21
N GLY A 57 -0.42 -40.93 4.03
CA GLY A 57 -0.57 -39.54 3.62
C GLY A 57 -1.78 -38.82 4.22
N ARG A 58 -1.90 -37.56 3.77
CA ARG A 58 -3.07 -36.67 3.81
C ARG A 58 -3.72 -36.47 5.18
N GLY A 59 -3.43 -35.31 5.77
CA GLY A 59 -4.20 -34.79 6.90
C GLY A 59 -3.68 -33.45 7.41
N ARG A 60 -3.59 -32.43 6.55
CA ARG A 60 -3.57 -31.05 7.07
C ARG A 60 -4.82 -30.87 7.93
N PRO A 61 -4.73 -30.33 9.15
CA PRO A 61 -5.91 -30.17 10.00
C PRO A 61 -6.94 -29.29 9.29
N ALA A 62 -8.14 -29.85 9.12
CA ALA A 62 -9.33 -29.14 8.68
C ALA A 62 -9.71 -28.13 9.79
N GLY A 63 -9.23 -26.90 9.64
CA GLY A 63 -9.44 -25.88 10.67
C GLY A 63 -8.78 -24.52 10.42
N SER A 64 -7.96 -24.36 9.38
CA SER A 64 -7.56 -23.00 8.94
C SER A 64 -8.73 -22.38 8.17
N ARG A 65 -9.77 -22.00 8.91
CA ARG A 65 -10.84 -21.12 8.45
C ARG A 65 -10.17 -19.84 7.98
N ASN A 66 -10.44 -19.48 6.73
CA ASN A 66 -10.37 -18.14 6.17
C ASN A 66 -10.21 -17.05 7.24
N SER A 67 -8.98 -16.59 7.46
CA SER A 67 -8.81 -15.16 7.68
C SER A 67 -8.55 -14.57 6.31
N SER A 68 -9.64 -14.29 5.61
CA SER A 68 -9.68 -13.38 4.49
C SER A 68 -9.43 -11.96 5.01
N THR A 69 -8.20 -11.70 5.43
CA THR A 69 -7.60 -10.38 5.26
C THR A 69 -6.49 -10.62 4.28
N LYS A 70 -6.83 -10.49 2.99
CA LYS A 70 -5.87 -10.27 1.93
C LYS A 70 -5.02 -9.11 2.44
N SER A 71 -3.87 -9.38 3.05
CA SER A 71 -2.90 -8.32 3.24
C SER A 71 -2.63 -7.89 1.81
N THR A 72 -3.12 -6.72 1.47
CA THR A 72 -2.70 -6.02 0.27
C THR A 72 -1.24 -5.73 0.52
N LYS A 73 -0.39 -6.74 0.26
CA LYS A 73 1.06 -6.59 0.27
C LYS A 73 1.34 -5.30 -0.45
N ALA A 74 2.05 -4.40 0.22
CA ALA A 74 2.47 -3.17 -0.41
C ALA A 74 3.16 -3.56 -1.73
N PRO A 75 2.85 -2.85 -2.83
CA PRO A 75 3.45 -3.17 -4.11
C PRO A 75 4.97 -3.23 -3.98
N THR A 76 5.57 -4.25 -4.57
CA THR A 76 7.03 -4.39 -4.61
C THR A 76 7.62 -3.35 -5.57
N GLU A 77 8.89 -2.98 -5.38
CA GLU A 77 9.59 -2.08 -6.32
C GLU A 77 9.57 -2.62 -7.75
N THR A 78 9.62 -3.94 -7.92
CA THR A 78 9.50 -4.60 -9.22
C THR A 78 8.14 -4.36 -9.85
N GLU A 79 7.05 -4.46 -9.08
CA GLU A 79 5.70 -4.15 -9.58
C GLU A 79 5.56 -2.67 -9.93
N MET A 80 6.13 -1.76 -9.12
CA MET A 80 6.18 -0.34 -9.43
C MET A 80 6.90 -0.07 -10.76
N LYS A 81 8.06 -0.71 -10.98
CA LYS A 81 8.84 -0.59 -12.22
C LYS A 81 8.06 -1.11 -13.41
N THR A 82 7.47 -2.30 -13.30
CA THR A 82 6.70 -2.90 -14.40
C THR A 82 5.52 -2.01 -14.77
N LYS A 83 4.74 -1.56 -13.79
CA LYS A 83 3.57 -0.70 -14.04
C LYS A 83 3.93 0.65 -14.66
N ALA A 84 5.00 1.30 -14.18
CA ALA A 84 5.49 2.52 -14.79
C ALA A 84 5.98 2.29 -16.23
N LYS A 85 6.66 1.16 -16.46
CA LYS A 85 7.13 0.78 -17.80
C LYS A 85 5.95 0.51 -18.75
N ASP A 86 4.97 -0.29 -18.33
CA ASP A 86 3.77 -0.59 -19.13
C ASP A 86 3.02 0.70 -19.49
N PHE A 87 2.94 1.66 -18.56
CA PHE A 87 2.33 2.95 -18.82
C PHE A 87 3.10 3.75 -19.88
N LEU A 88 4.43 3.78 -19.82
CA LEU A 88 5.28 4.45 -20.82
C LEU A 88 5.25 3.74 -22.18
N GLU A 89 5.26 2.41 -22.21
CA GLU A 89 5.22 1.61 -23.45
C GLU A 89 3.89 1.68 -24.17
N ALA A 90 2.81 2.07 -23.49
CA ALA A 90 1.52 2.32 -24.10
C ALA A 90 1.45 3.68 -24.85
N ALA A 91 2.57 4.41 -24.97
CA ALA A 91 2.64 5.64 -25.75
C ALA A 91 2.55 5.38 -27.26
N GLU A 92 1.77 6.21 -27.96
CA GLU A 92 1.57 6.08 -29.41
C GLU A 92 2.52 6.97 -30.25
N SER A 93 3.19 7.93 -29.61
CA SER A 93 4.15 8.84 -30.23
C SER A 93 5.27 9.24 -29.26
N ASP A 94 6.34 9.84 -29.78
CA ASP A 94 7.43 10.36 -28.93
C ASP A 94 6.96 11.47 -28.00
N ALA A 95 6.05 12.34 -28.47
CA ALA A 95 5.44 13.39 -27.65
C ALA A 95 4.58 12.81 -26.52
N ASP A 96 3.77 11.77 -26.81
CA ASP A 96 3.00 11.04 -25.79
C ASP A 96 3.93 10.37 -24.77
N HIS A 97 5.02 9.75 -25.23
CA HIS A 97 6.01 9.14 -24.35
C HIS A 97 6.67 10.16 -23.40
N LEU A 98 7.00 11.36 -23.90
CA LEU A 98 7.52 12.45 -23.08
C LEU A 98 6.50 12.92 -22.04
N ALA A 99 5.24 13.16 -22.44
CA ALA A 99 4.16 13.55 -21.54
C ALA A 99 3.92 12.50 -20.44
N ARG A 100 3.91 11.21 -20.79
CA ARG A 100 3.79 10.12 -19.80
C ARG A 100 4.96 10.07 -18.85
N ARG A 101 6.18 10.31 -19.33
CA ARG A 101 7.38 10.38 -18.49
C ARG A 101 7.29 11.53 -17.49
N GLU A 102 6.79 12.69 -17.91
CA GLU A 102 6.53 13.80 -17.01
C GLU A 102 5.47 13.46 -15.96
N ALA A 103 4.39 12.79 -16.35
CA ALA A 103 3.37 12.34 -15.40
C ALA A 103 3.94 11.39 -14.34
N VAL A 104 4.75 10.40 -14.74
CA VAL A 104 5.43 9.49 -13.80
C VAL A 104 6.40 10.26 -12.89
N LYS A 105 7.08 11.27 -13.43
CA LYS A 105 8.00 12.13 -12.66
C LYS A 105 7.26 12.97 -11.61
N LYS A 106 6.15 13.61 -11.99
CA LYS A 106 5.29 14.38 -11.07
C LYS A 106 4.79 13.51 -9.92
N ILE A 107 4.38 12.27 -10.19
CA ILE A 107 3.97 11.33 -9.14
C ILE A 107 5.16 10.98 -8.22
N ALA A 108 6.36 10.76 -8.77
CA ALA A 108 7.54 10.50 -7.93
C ALA A 108 7.92 11.71 -7.05
N GLU A 109 7.81 12.93 -7.58
CA GLU A 109 8.07 14.18 -6.87
C GLU A 109 7.07 14.41 -5.73
N GLU A 110 5.78 14.06 -5.91
CA GLU A 110 4.74 14.15 -4.87
C GLU A 110 5.08 13.34 -3.60
N TYR A 111 5.87 12.26 -3.76
CA TYR A 111 6.32 11.41 -2.66
C TYR A 111 7.80 11.59 -2.32
N GLU A 112 8.43 12.70 -2.75
CA GLU A 112 9.84 13.02 -2.51
C GLU A 112 10.83 11.90 -2.92
N ALA A 113 10.49 11.15 -3.98
CA ALA A 113 11.28 10.02 -4.46
C ALA A 113 12.02 10.35 -5.76
N ASP A 114 13.29 9.92 -5.87
CA ASP A 114 14.09 10.10 -7.08
C ASP A 114 13.47 9.43 -8.33
N LYS A 115 12.73 8.34 -8.11
CA LYS A 115 12.09 7.52 -9.15
C LYS A 115 10.80 6.95 -8.61
N PHE A 116 9.81 6.72 -9.49
CA PHE A 116 8.53 6.11 -9.13
C PHE A 116 8.68 4.75 -8.42
N SER A 117 9.69 3.95 -8.77
CA SER A 117 9.95 2.68 -8.09
C SER A 117 10.61 2.81 -6.72
N ALA A 118 11.18 3.97 -6.41
CA ALA A 118 11.87 4.26 -5.16
C ALA A 118 10.95 4.89 -4.10
N ILE A 119 9.65 5.06 -4.42
CA ILE A 119 8.63 5.50 -3.47
C ILE A 119 8.61 4.55 -2.26
N ASP A 120 8.51 5.12 -1.06
CA ASP A 120 8.46 4.37 0.19
C ASP A 120 7.33 3.34 0.17
N GLU A 121 7.57 2.16 0.75
CA GLU A 121 6.62 1.05 0.81
C GLU A 121 5.25 1.48 1.35
N ALA A 122 5.21 2.43 2.28
CA ALA A 122 3.97 2.99 2.84
C ALA A 122 3.08 3.68 1.78
N TYR A 123 3.69 4.26 0.74
CA TYR A 123 3.00 5.08 -0.27
C TYR A 123 2.88 4.41 -1.64
N ARG A 124 3.58 3.30 -1.89
CA ARG A 124 3.57 2.59 -3.19
C ARG A 124 2.17 2.25 -3.70
N ARG A 125 1.26 1.88 -2.80
CA ARG A 125 -0.12 1.56 -3.19
C ARG A 125 -0.85 2.78 -3.73
N GLN A 126 -0.76 3.90 -3.02
CA GLN A 126 -1.37 5.17 -3.44
C GLN A 126 -0.75 5.66 -4.74
N ALA A 127 0.57 5.61 -4.86
CA ALA A 127 1.28 5.99 -6.08
C ALA A 127 0.85 5.15 -7.30
N LEU A 128 0.64 3.84 -7.15
CA LEU A 128 0.08 3.01 -8.22
C LEU A 128 -1.37 3.36 -8.55
N ASP A 129 -2.20 3.59 -7.54
CA ASP A 129 -3.60 3.94 -7.76
C ASP A 129 -3.69 5.30 -8.51
N THR A 130 -2.78 6.24 -8.22
CA THR A 130 -2.61 7.50 -8.94
C THR A 130 -2.18 7.24 -10.38
N LEU A 131 -1.13 6.42 -10.59
CA LEU A 131 -0.66 6.07 -11.93
C LEU A 131 -1.76 5.41 -12.78
N GLU A 132 -2.51 4.46 -12.22
CA GLU A 132 -3.61 3.79 -12.91
C GLU A 132 -4.78 4.74 -13.21
N SER A 133 -5.04 5.71 -12.33
CA SER A 133 -6.05 6.75 -12.55
C SER A 133 -5.63 7.70 -13.67
N THR A 134 -4.36 8.10 -13.68
CA THR A 134 -3.74 8.90 -14.75
C THR A 134 -3.79 8.15 -16.08
N ALA A 135 -3.47 6.85 -16.09
CA ALA A 135 -3.54 6.01 -17.28
C ALA A 135 -4.97 5.89 -17.85
N LYS A 136 -5.98 5.75 -16.99
CA LYS A 136 -7.39 5.67 -17.43
C LYS A 136 -7.91 6.98 -18.01
N LYS A 137 -7.43 8.10 -17.49
CA LYS A 137 -7.81 9.45 -17.93
C LYS A 137 -6.83 10.00 -18.96
N TRP A 138 -5.95 9.15 -19.48
CA TRP A 138 -4.88 9.61 -20.35
C TRP A 138 -5.46 10.08 -21.67
N THR A 139 -5.50 11.39 -21.83
CA THR A 139 -5.65 12.05 -23.11
C THR A 139 -4.26 12.52 -23.49
N PRO A 140 -3.73 12.13 -24.67
CA PRO A 140 -2.53 12.74 -25.19
C PRO A 140 -2.67 14.26 -25.08
N VAL A 141 -1.65 14.93 -24.56
CA VAL A 141 -1.60 16.39 -24.65
C VAL A 141 -1.44 16.65 -26.14
N GLU A 142 -2.53 17.02 -26.82
CA GLU A 142 -2.40 17.73 -28.09
C GLU A 142 -1.64 19.00 -27.75
N ASP A 143 -0.48 19.20 -28.41
CA ASP A 143 0.30 20.43 -28.35
C ASP A 143 -0.62 21.61 -28.72
N GLY A 144 -1.33 22.14 -27.73
CA GLY A 144 -1.91 23.46 -27.75
C GLY A 144 -0.79 24.40 -27.41
N GLU A 145 -0.25 24.99 -28.48
CA GLU A 145 0.58 26.20 -28.55
C GLU A 145 0.99 26.77 -27.18
N ASP A 146 2.31 26.79 -26.93
CA ASP A 146 2.94 27.72 -26.02
C ASP A 146 2.35 29.13 -26.27
N ASP A 147 1.36 29.55 -25.49
CA ASP A 147 1.11 30.97 -25.23
C ASP A 147 2.24 31.44 -24.32
N ASP A 148 3.41 31.61 -24.95
CA ASP A 148 4.49 32.46 -24.51
C ASP A 148 3.92 33.86 -24.23
N ASP A 149 4.27 34.39 -23.06
CA ASP A 149 4.06 35.78 -22.64
C ASP A 149 4.24 36.79 -23.80
N VAL A 150 3.19 37.56 -24.12
CA VAL A 150 3.27 38.84 -24.88
C VAL A 150 2.44 39.94 -24.23
#